data_AF-A0A7W6H9M0-F1
#
_entry.id   AF-A0A7W6H9M0-F1
#
_cell.length_a   1.000
_cell.length_b   1.000
_cell.length_c   1.000
_cell.angle_alpha   90.00
_cell.angle_beta   90.00
_cell.angle_gamma   90.00
#
_symmetry.space_group_name_H-M   'P 1'
#
loop_
_entity.id
_entity.type
_entity.pdbx_description
1 polymer ?
#
loop_
_entity_poly.entity_id
_entity_poly.type
_entity_poly.pdbx_seq_one_letter_code
_entity_poly.pdbx_strand_id
1 'polypeptide(L)'
;MRFNRWPRVEGDNETPRKRAAFVRSQRQKCDKLPLFAELIRETQHDVDTEMARCHESWPIAQQRGRNERAARWRKARSKLWSHGDNMRQLLRALWRDCPYPADPTYLLDLFHKIDVGRVDPERPPWRFHPEIKPRVTLDPASFDEAFRQIGQSKVGGGPKTIPADKFIFCGNIGSGFLILHSMVRLVEPNESFYTSSNHRLRDSHVGRSGHWVDLEVFGKVSDEDLARIERLAQMADTRPVIARVSGNWARTSIEDVEGRSV
;
A
#
# COMPACT_ATOMS: atom_id res chain seq x y z
N MET A 1 -2.38 19.82 -10.44
CA MET A 1 -1.35 19.63 -9.39
C MET A 1 -1.79 20.38 -8.15
N ARG A 2 -1.56 19.83 -6.95
CA ARG A 2 -1.85 20.50 -5.68
C ARG A 2 -0.99 21.77 -5.55
N PHE A 3 -1.57 22.90 -5.15
CA PHE A 3 -0.84 24.16 -4.94
C PHE A 3 -1.46 24.97 -3.80
N ASN A 4 -0.62 25.65 -3.02
CA ASN A 4 -1.06 26.61 -2.02
C ASN A 4 -1.07 28.02 -2.62
N ARG A 5 -2.18 28.74 -2.43
CA ARG A 5 -2.39 30.11 -2.92
C ARG A 5 -1.47 31.07 -2.17
N TRP A 6 -1.02 32.12 -2.85
CA TRP A 6 -0.32 33.22 -2.18
C TRP A 6 -1.31 33.94 -1.25
N PRO A 7 -0.97 34.18 0.02
CA PRO A 7 -1.88 34.85 0.94
C PRO A 7 -2.18 36.27 0.45
N ARG A 8 -3.43 36.71 0.63
CA ARG A 8 -3.79 38.11 0.43
C ARG A 8 -3.40 38.85 1.70
N VAL A 9 -2.24 39.48 1.68
CA VAL A 9 -1.77 40.33 2.77
C VAL A 9 -2.24 41.76 2.48
N GLU A 10 -2.78 42.43 3.48
CA GLU A 10 -3.07 43.85 3.40
C GLU A 10 -1.78 44.67 3.25
N GLY A 11 -1.91 45.95 2.87
CA GLY A 11 -0.76 46.85 2.79
C GLY A 11 -0.01 46.94 4.11
N ASP A 12 1.25 47.38 4.06
CA ASP A 12 1.99 47.63 5.29
C ASP A 12 1.33 48.77 6.06
N ASN A 13 0.63 48.46 7.16
CA ASN A 13 -0.01 49.50 7.97
C ASN A 13 1.04 50.12 8.89
N GLU A 14 1.30 51.41 8.73
CA GLU A 14 2.08 52.18 9.68
C GLU A 14 1.41 52.17 11.06
N THR A 15 2.21 51.92 12.11
CA THR A 15 1.72 51.98 13.49
C THR A 15 2.69 52.75 14.37
N PRO A 16 2.21 53.42 15.43
CA PRO A 16 3.08 54.07 16.41
C PRO A 16 4.14 53.12 16.98
N ARG A 17 3.79 51.82 17.13
CA ARG A 17 4.71 50.78 17.58
C ARG A 17 5.86 50.53 16.61
N LYS A 18 5.62 50.55 15.29
CA LYS A 18 6.68 50.41 14.27
C LYS A 18 7.62 51.61 14.28
N ARG A 19 7.08 52.83 14.33
CA ARG A 19 7.86 54.07 14.46
C ARG A 19 8.76 54.05 15.68
N ALA A 20 8.20 53.72 16.86
CA ALA A 20 8.97 53.61 18.09
C ALA A 20 10.01 52.47 18.06
N ALA A 21 9.71 51.34 17.40
CA ALA A 21 10.65 50.26 17.23
C ALA A 21 11.85 50.65 16.36
N PHE A 22 11.63 51.42 15.29
CA PHE A 22 12.71 51.92 14.43
C PHE A 22 13.65 52.85 15.19
N VAL A 23 13.12 53.82 15.95
CA VAL A 23 13.93 54.72 16.79
C VAL A 23 14.73 53.95 17.83
N ARG A 24 14.14 52.92 18.46
CA ARG A 24 14.88 52.04 19.39
C ARG A 24 15.99 51.27 18.68
N SER A 25 15.73 50.76 17.47
CA SER A 25 16.75 50.07 16.66
C SER A 25 17.90 51.00 16.29
N GLN A 26 17.62 52.26 15.94
CA GLN A 26 18.63 53.28 15.68
C GLN A 26 19.53 53.55 16.90
N ARG A 27 18.92 53.71 18.08
CA ARG A 27 19.66 53.87 19.35
C ARG A 27 20.53 52.64 19.64
N GLN A 28 19.97 51.44 19.53
CA GLN A 28 20.72 50.19 19.74
C GLN A 28 21.92 50.06 18.79
N LYS A 29 21.82 50.52 17.54
CA LYS A 29 22.96 50.53 16.60
C LYS A 29 24.08 51.45 17.07
N CYS A 30 23.76 52.63 17.60
CA CYS A 30 24.73 53.56 18.18
C CYS A 30 25.34 52.99 19.46
N ASP A 31 24.52 52.43 20.35
CA ASP A 31 24.96 51.86 21.64
C ASP A 31 25.87 50.63 21.43
N LYS A 32 25.66 49.86 20.35
CA LYS A 32 26.48 48.71 20.00
C LYS A 32 27.90 49.10 19.57
N LEU A 33 28.07 50.29 19.00
CA LEU A 33 29.35 50.79 18.47
C LEU A 33 29.57 52.24 18.92
N PRO A 34 29.83 52.47 20.23
CA PRO A 34 29.83 53.79 20.83
C PRO A 34 30.91 54.72 20.24
N LEU A 35 32.08 54.18 19.88
CA LEU A 35 33.16 54.94 19.24
C LEU A 35 32.79 55.47 17.85
N PHE A 36 31.80 54.89 17.20
CA PHE A 36 31.29 55.30 15.88
C PHE A 36 29.89 55.90 15.97
N ALA A 37 29.39 56.19 17.17
CA ALA A 37 27.99 56.59 17.36
C ALA A 37 27.63 57.88 16.58
N GLU A 38 28.54 58.84 16.50
CA GLU A 38 28.34 60.09 15.74
C GLU A 38 28.23 59.82 14.24
N LEU A 39 29.19 59.07 13.65
CA LEU A 39 29.17 58.66 12.25
C LEU A 39 27.92 57.81 11.90
N ILE A 40 27.50 56.93 12.81
CA ILE A 40 26.30 56.11 12.65
C ILE A 40 25.04 56.98 12.66
N ARG A 41 24.96 58.01 13.52
CA ARG A 41 23.83 58.95 13.55
C ARG A 41 23.76 59.78 12.27
N GLU A 42 24.89 60.25 11.76
CA GLU A 42 24.95 61.03 10.51
C GLU A 42 24.43 60.25 9.30
N THR A 43 24.59 58.92 9.30
CA THR A 43 24.12 58.05 8.21
C THR A 43 22.66 57.61 8.38
N GLN A 44 22.08 57.79 9.57
CA GLN A 44 20.71 57.37 9.88
C GLN A 44 19.69 58.36 9.30
N HIS A 45 18.65 57.84 8.66
CA HIS A 45 17.55 58.63 8.10
C HIS A 45 16.43 58.78 9.14
N ASP A 46 15.59 59.79 8.97
CA ASP A 46 14.45 60.03 9.87
C ASP A 46 13.38 58.93 9.74
N VAL A 47 12.50 58.90 10.74
CA VAL A 47 11.44 57.88 10.84
C VAL A 47 10.46 57.99 9.68
N ASP A 48 10.08 59.20 9.27
CA ASP A 48 9.09 59.41 8.21
C ASP A 48 9.64 58.95 6.85
N THR A 49 10.90 59.26 6.55
CA THR A 49 11.58 58.76 5.35
C THR A 49 11.66 57.23 5.30
N GLU A 50 11.99 56.55 6.40
CA GLU A 50 12.05 55.08 6.39
C GLU A 50 10.64 54.46 6.26
N MET A 51 9.63 55.03 6.92
CA MET A 51 8.26 54.54 6.81
C MET A 51 7.72 54.72 5.38
N ALA A 52 8.00 55.86 4.73
CA ALA A 52 7.70 56.08 3.31
C ALA A 52 8.40 55.05 2.41
N ARG A 53 9.70 54.82 2.63
CA ARG A 53 10.48 53.81 1.89
C ARG A 53 9.92 52.40 2.06
N CYS A 54 9.48 52.04 3.27
CA CYS A 54 8.87 50.74 3.55
C CYS A 54 7.54 50.59 2.82
N HIS A 55 6.71 51.64 2.83
CA HIS A 55 5.45 51.68 2.08
C HIS A 55 5.65 51.49 0.58
N GLU A 56 6.65 52.13 -0.01
CA GLU A 56 6.98 52.00 -1.44
C GLU A 56 7.59 50.63 -1.77
N SER A 57 8.46 50.11 -0.89
CA SER A 57 9.18 48.86 -1.10
C SER A 57 8.28 47.62 -0.93
N TRP A 58 7.28 47.69 -0.05
CA TRP A 58 6.36 46.59 0.24
C TRP A 58 5.66 45.99 -0.99
N PRO A 59 4.97 46.77 -1.85
CA PRO A 59 4.32 46.24 -3.05
C PRO A 59 5.34 45.64 -4.03
N ILE A 60 6.52 46.24 -4.16
CA ILE A 60 7.61 45.71 -5.02
C ILE A 60 8.08 44.36 -4.50
N ALA A 61 8.31 44.24 -3.19
CA ALA A 61 8.72 42.99 -2.56
C ALA A 61 7.64 41.90 -2.68
N GLN A 62 6.36 42.25 -2.50
CA GLN A 62 5.23 41.33 -2.73
C GLN A 62 5.18 40.84 -4.17
N GLN A 63 5.28 41.75 -5.14
CA GLN A 63 5.28 41.38 -6.55
C GLN A 63 6.48 40.52 -6.92
N ARG A 64 7.68 40.85 -6.40
CA ARG A 64 8.89 40.05 -6.56
C ARG A 64 8.70 38.63 -6.01
N GLY A 65 8.19 38.49 -4.78
CA GLY A 65 7.91 37.19 -4.18
C GLY A 65 6.91 36.34 -5.00
N ARG A 66 5.84 36.97 -5.51
CA ARG A 66 4.88 36.33 -6.41
C ARG A 66 5.54 35.88 -7.73
N ASN A 67 6.38 36.73 -8.32
CA ASN A 67 7.11 36.44 -9.55
C ASN A 67 8.09 35.27 -9.36
N GLU A 68 8.87 35.29 -8.27
CA GLU A 68 9.80 34.22 -7.91
C GLU A 68 9.07 32.89 -7.69
N ARG A 69 7.96 32.90 -6.94
CA ARG A 69 7.14 31.70 -6.73
C ARG A 69 6.54 31.19 -8.05
N ALA A 70 6.04 32.06 -8.91
CA ALA A 70 5.52 31.69 -10.22
C ALA A 70 6.62 31.09 -11.12
N ALA A 71 7.83 31.65 -11.08
CA ALA A 71 8.99 31.12 -11.78
C ALA A 71 9.36 29.71 -11.29
N ARG A 72 9.36 29.47 -9.96
CA ARG A 72 9.57 28.14 -9.39
C ARG A 72 8.51 27.14 -9.82
N TRP A 73 7.23 27.53 -9.89
CA TRP A 73 6.17 26.67 -10.43
C TRP A 73 6.37 26.33 -11.90
N ARG A 74 6.80 27.31 -12.72
CA ARG A 74 7.16 27.06 -14.13
C ARG A 74 8.32 26.06 -14.24
N LYS A 75 9.36 26.22 -13.42
CA LYS A 75 10.49 25.29 -13.33
C LYS A 75 10.04 23.89 -12.91
N ALA A 76 9.22 23.78 -11.87
CA ALA A 76 8.69 22.49 -11.39
C ALA A 76 7.87 21.79 -12.47
N ARG A 77 7.02 22.53 -13.21
CA ARG A 77 6.28 21.96 -14.34
C ARG A 77 7.21 21.47 -15.43
N SER A 78 8.19 22.28 -15.85
CA SER A 78 9.17 21.89 -16.87
C SER A 78 9.90 20.60 -16.47
N LYS A 79 10.38 20.53 -15.22
CA LYS A 79 11.02 19.32 -14.68
C LYS A 79 10.08 18.12 -14.65
N LEU A 80 8.82 18.31 -14.26
CA LEU A 80 7.83 17.23 -14.31
C LEU A 80 7.67 16.67 -15.74
N TRP A 81 7.70 17.52 -16.76
CA TRP A 81 7.60 17.10 -18.15
C TRP A 81 8.84 16.33 -18.63
N SER A 82 10.02 16.57 -18.06
CA SER A 82 11.25 15.86 -18.46
C SER A 82 11.32 14.40 -17.99
N HIS A 83 10.49 13.96 -17.04
CA HIS A 83 10.51 12.57 -16.54
C HIS A 83 9.79 11.55 -17.44
N GLY A 84 9.18 11.97 -18.56
CA GLY A 84 8.39 11.10 -19.44
C GLY A 84 6.96 10.84 -18.94
N ASP A 85 6.11 10.28 -19.79
CA ASP A 85 4.65 10.25 -19.57
C ASP A 85 4.22 9.36 -18.40
N ASN A 86 4.79 8.15 -18.28
CA ASN A 86 4.44 7.19 -17.22
C ASN A 86 4.84 7.72 -15.84
N MET A 87 6.10 8.14 -15.69
CA MET A 87 6.61 8.72 -14.45
C MET A 87 5.88 10.01 -14.09
N ARG A 88 5.53 10.86 -15.08
CA ARG A 88 4.77 12.09 -14.84
C ARG A 88 3.42 11.82 -14.19
N GLN A 89 2.71 10.76 -14.58
CA GLN A 89 1.43 10.41 -13.95
C GLN A 89 1.62 9.98 -12.50
N LEU A 90 2.61 9.10 -12.24
CA LEU A 90 2.98 8.65 -10.91
C LEU A 90 3.35 9.83 -10.00
N LEU A 91 4.25 10.72 -10.45
CA LEU A 91 4.68 11.89 -9.70
C LEU A 91 3.53 12.87 -9.39
N ARG A 92 2.55 13.00 -10.29
CA ARG A 92 1.34 13.82 -10.05
C ARG A 92 0.45 13.22 -8.98
N ALA A 93 0.27 11.90 -8.99
CA ALA A 93 -0.47 11.19 -7.95
C ALA A 93 0.26 11.29 -6.60
N LEU A 94 1.56 11.00 -6.60
CA LEU A 94 2.44 11.12 -5.45
C LEU A 94 2.35 12.50 -4.80
N TRP A 95 2.47 13.57 -5.59
CA TRP A 95 2.39 14.95 -5.08
C TRP A 95 1.02 15.31 -4.48
N ARG A 96 -0.06 14.67 -4.95
CA ARG A 96 -1.41 14.90 -4.41
C ARG A 96 -1.53 14.38 -2.98
N ASP A 97 -0.92 13.22 -2.70
CA ASP A 97 -1.05 12.51 -1.43
C ASP A 97 0.09 12.79 -0.44
N CYS A 98 1.19 13.37 -0.93
CA CYS A 98 2.38 13.66 -0.14
C CYS A 98 2.08 14.58 1.05
N PRO A 99 2.70 14.39 2.24
CA PRO A 99 2.48 15.25 3.42
C PRO A 99 3.09 16.65 3.31
N TYR A 100 3.93 16.92 2.31
CA TYR A 100 4.65 18.20 2.21
C TYR A 100 3.74 19.39 1.92
N PRO A 101 4.09 20.63 2.32
CA PRO A 101 3.34 21.81 1.95
C PRO A 101 3.21 21.92 0.42
N ALA A 102 2.07 22.40 -0.07
CA ALA A 102 1.81 22.56 -1.50
C ALA A 102 2.57 23.78 -2.11
N ASP A 103 3.86 23.86 -1.87
CA ASP A 103 4.79 24.91 -2.29
C ASP A 103 5.77 24.36 -3.35
N PRO A 104 6.14 25.16 -4.37
CA PRO A 104 6.98 24.66 -5.46
C PRO A 104 8.38 24.27 -5.03
N THR A 105 8.89 24.80 -3.91
CA THR A 105 10.23 24.49 -3.40
C THR A 105 10.28 23.05 -2.92
N TYR A 106 9.27 22.59 -2.18
CA TYR A 106 9.16 21.19 -1.74
C TYR A 106 8.90 20.24 -2.91
N LEU A 107 8.14 20.67 -3.92
CA LEU A 107 7.96 19.86 -5.12
C LEU A 107 9.27 19.68 -5.90
N LEU A 108 10.05 20.74 -6.06
CA LEU A 108 11.36 20.69 -6.73
C LEU A 108 12.36 19.82 -5.94
N ASP A 109 12.35 19.93 -4.61
CA ASP A 109 13.17 19.09 -3.72
C ASP A 109 12.75 17.61 -3.81
N LEU A 110 11.45 17.32 -3.83
CA LEU A 110 10.94 15.97 -4.03
C LEU A 110 11.44 15.38 -5.36
N PHE A 111 11.34 16.13 -6.46
CA PHE A 111 11.87 15.66 -7.74
C PHE A 111 13.38 15.42 -7.68
N HIS A 112 14.13 16.30 -7.04
CA HIS A 112 15.57 16.10 -6.85
C HIS A 112 15.88 14.83 -6.03
N LYS A 113 15.14 14.58 -4.95
CA LYS A 113 15.30 13.36 -4.14
C LYS A 113 14.99 12.09 -4.91
N ILE A 114 14.01 12.14 -5.81
CA ILE A 114 13.69 11.02 -6.70
C ILE A 114 14.81 10.81 -7.73
N ASP A 115 15.31 11.89 -8.35
CA ASP A 115 16.43 11.81 -9.30
C ASP A 115 17.69 11.21 -8.70
N VAL A 116 17.97 11.52 -7.42
CA VAL A 116 19.14 11.01 -6.68
C VAL A 116 18.85 9.63 -6.03
N GLY A 117 17.66 9.06 -6.24
CA GLY A 117 17.29 7.75 -5.70
C GLY A 117 17.07 7.72 -4.18
N ARG A 118 16.94 8.87 -3.53
CA ARG A 118 16.64 8.96 -2.08
C ARG A 118 15.17 8.67 -1.77
N VAL A 119 14.29 8.84 -2.75
CA VAL A 119 12.86 8.57 -2.63
C VAL A 119 12.46 7.69 -3.80
N ASP A 120 11.95 6.51 -3.50
CA ASP A 120 11.27 5.66 -4.47
C ASP A 120 9.85 6.22 -4.71
N PRO A 121 9.49 6.61 -5.95
CA PRO A 121 8.16 7.13 -6.25
C PRO A 121 7.06 6.07 -6.17
N GLU A 122 7.39 4.78 -6.28
CA GLU A 122 6.43 3.68 -6.13
C GLU A 122 6.25 3.29 -4.66
N ARG A 123 7.33 3.35 -3.88
CA ARG A 123 7.34 3.06 -2.44
C ARG A 123 7.79 4.26 -1.62
N PRO A 124 7.00 5.35 -1.58
CA PRO A 124 7.40 6.53 -0.85
C PRO A 124 7.44 6.27 0.66
N PRO A 125 8.36 6.92 1.39
CA PRO A 125 8.63 6.63 2.81
C PRO A 125 7.48 7.05 3.75
N TRP A 126 6.57 7.91 3.29
CA TRP A 126 5.39 8.33 4.07
C TRP A 126 4.16 7.45 3.82
N ARG A 127 4.25 6.44 2.95
CA ARG A 127 3.22 5.40 2.84
C ARG A 127 3.68 4.20 3.64
N PHE A 128 2.77 3.64 4.43
CA PHE A 128 3.03 2.40 5.14
C PHE A 128 2.97 1.23 4.15
N HIS A 129 4.05 0.46 4.08
CA HIS A 129 4.14 -0.76 3.26
C HIS A 129 4.21 -1.95 4.21
N PRO A 130 3.09 -2.65 4.49
CA PRO A 130 3.13 -3.81 5.36
C PRO A 130 4.04 -4.88 4.75
N GLU A 131 5.03 -5.35 5.52
CA GLU A 131 5.75 -6.59 5.18
C GLU A 131 4.75 -7.74 5.27
N ILE A 132 4.38 -8.32 4.12
CA ILE A 132 3.62 -9.57 4.09
C ILE A 132 4.60 -10.67 4.48
N LYS A 133 4.69 -10.98 5.77
CA LYS A 133 5.33 -12.21 6.24
C LYS A 133 4.29 -13.33 6.11
N PRO A 134 4.37 -14.22 5.11
CA PRO A 134 3.48 -15.37 5.07
C PRO A 134 3.72 -16.17 6.36
N ARG A 135 2.65 -16.46 7.11
CA ARG A 135 2.73 -17.37 8.26
C ARG A 135 2.95 -18.77 7.71
N VAL A 136 4.20 -19.17 7.51
CA VAL A 136 4.55 -20.53 7.07
C VAL A 136 4.53 -21.42 8.30
N THR A 137 3.60 -22.37 8.33
CA THR A 137 3.63 -23.44 9.35
C THR A 137 4.52 -24.54 8.79
N LEU A 138 5.76 -24.62 9.28
CA LEU A 138 6.78 -25.54 8.74
C LEU A 138 6.44 -27.02 9.03
N ASP A 139 5.83 -27.29 10.18
CA ASP A 139 5.44 -28.65 10.58
C ASP A 139 4.15 -28.64 11.41
N PRO A 140 2.97 -28.58 10.74
CA PRO A 140 1.69 -28.59 11.44
C PRO A 140 1.37 -29.98 11.99
N ALA A 141 0.97 -30.05 13.26
CA ALA A 141 0.54 -31.30 13.90
C ALA A 141 -0.91 -31.68 13.55
N SER A 142 -1.72 -30.71 13.08
CA SER A 142 -3.11 -30.93 12.68
C SER A 142 -3.50 -30.12 11.45
N PHE A 143 -4.59 -30.54 10.79
CA PHE A 143 -5.10 -29.85 9.60
C PHE A 143 -5.52 -28.40 9.91
N ASP A 144 -6.13 -28.14 11.06
CA ASP A 144 -6.57 -26.80 11.47
C ASP A 144 -5.40 -25.86 11.83
N GLU A 145 -4.24 -26.42 12.17
CA GLU A 145 -3.01 -25.66 12.38
C GLU A 145 -2.37 -25.21 11.06
N ALA A 146 -2.51 -26.04 10.02
CA ALA A 146 -2.00 -25.77 8.68
C ALA A 146 -2.93 -24.88 7.86
N PHE A 147 -4.24 -25.11 7.96
CA PHE A 147 -5.24 -24.60 7.05
C PHE A 147 -6.43 -24.00 7.80
N ARG A 148 -6.79 -22.78 7.42
CA ARG A 148 -7.97 -22.08 7.91
C ARG A 148 -9.11 -22.22 6.93
N GLN A 149 -10.28 -22.64 7.39
CA GLN A 149 -11.50 -22.60 6.58
C GLN A 149 -11.89 -21.15 6.30
N ILE A 150 -11.99 -20.79 5.02
CA ILE A 150 -12.38 -19.44 4.56
C ILE A 150 -13.75 -19.43 3.88
N GLY A 151 -14.28 -20.60 3.52
CA GLY A 151 -15.58 -20.70 2.87
C GLY A 151 -16.23 -22.05 3.09
N GLN A 152 -17.57 -22.04 3.10
CA GLN A 152 -18.41 -23.22 3.08
C GLN A 152 -19.51 -22.99 2.05
N SER A 153 -19.78 -23.99 1.23
CA SER A 153 -20.87 -24.00 0.27
C SER A 153 -21.44 -25.40 0.17
N LYS A 154 -22.60 -25.51 -0.45
CA LYS A 154 -23.24 -26.77 -0.77
C LYS A 154 -23.29 -26.91 -2.28
N VAL A 155 -22.89 -28.06 -2.81
CA VAL A 155 -22.89 -28.36 -4.24
C VAL A 155 -23.91 -29.46 -4.51
N GLY A 156 -24.82 -29.22 -5.45
CA GLY A 156 -26.02 -30.03 -5.64
C GLY A 156 -27.17 -29.61 -4.70
N GLY A 157 -28.38 -30.12 -4.93
CA GLY A 157 -29.59 -29.73 -4.18
C GLY A 157 -30.77 -29.35 -5.07
N GLY A 158 -31.52 -30.33 -5.55
CA GLY A 158 -32.88 -30.22 -6.06
C GLY A 158 -33.86 -31.02 -5.18
N PRO A 159 -35.15 -31.11 -5.57
CA PRO A 159 -36.23 -31.72 -4.77
C PRO A 159 -36.01 -33.17 -4.30
N LYS A 160 -34.99 -33.85 -4.84
CA LYS A 160 -34.66 -35.26 -4.58
C LYS A 160 -33.17 -35.53 -4.30
N THR A 161 -32.31 -34.50 -4.21
CA THR A 161 -30.87 -34.70 -3.93
C THR A 161 -30.49 -34.14 -2.56
N ILE A 162 -29.69 -34.89 -1.81
CA ILE A 162 -28.99 -34.33 -0.65
C ILE A 162 -27.80 -33.48 -1.16
N PRO A 163 -27.70 -32.19 -0.78
CA PRO A 163 -26.56 -31.37 -1.15
C PRO A 163 -25.28 -31.91 -0.51
N ALA A 164 -24.18 -31.95 -1.28
CA ALA A 164 -22.86 -32.31 -0.76
C ALA A 164 -22.15 -31.06 -0.22
N ASP A 165 -21.49 -31.20 0.93
CA ASP A 165 -20.69 -30.11 1.49
C ASP A 165 -19.42 -29.88 0.67
N LYS A 166 -19.12 -28.60 0.42
CA LYS A 166 -17.88 -28.13 -0.18
C LYS A 166 -17.26 -27.08 0.71
N PHE A 167 -16.03 -27.33 1.14
CA PHE A 167 -15.27 -26.41 1.97
C PHE A 167 -14.09 -25.81 1.19
N ILE A 168 -13.76 -24.56 1.51
CA ILE A 168 -12.61 -23.85 0.97
C ILE A 168 -11.70 -23.52 2.15
N PHE A 169 -10.44 -23.95 2.06
CA PHE A 169 -9.42 -23.65 3.04
C PHE A 169 -8.28 -22.85 2.41
N CYS A 170 -7.59 -22.05 3.22
CA CYS A 170 -6.32 -21.43 2.85
C CYS A 170 -5.27 -21.62 3.95
N GLY A 171 -4.02 -21.76 3.55
CA GLY A 171 -2.93 -22.01 4.49
C GLY A 171 -1.58 -22.06 3.79
N ASN A 172 -0.53 -22.22 4.57
CA ASN A 172 0.83 -22.32 4.07
C ASN A 172 1.47 -23.60 4.64
N ILE A 173 1.92 -24.49 3.75
CA ILE A 173 2.79 -25.62 4.07
C ILE A 173 4.00 -25.54 3.12
N GLY A 174 5.20 -25.76 3.66
CA GLY A 174 6.43 -25.75 2.88
C GLY A 174 6.71 -24.39 2.23
N SER A 175 6.82 -24.37 0.89
CA SER A 175 7.35 -23.24 0.12
C SER A 175 6.32 -22.17 -0.30
N GLY A 176 5.03 -22.33 0.03
CA GLY A 176 4.04 -21.38 -0.48
C GLY A 176 2.65 -21.40 0.14
N PHE A 177 1.85 -20.43 -0.32
CA PHE A 177 0.43 -20.30 -0.01
C PHE A 177 -0.40 -21.21 -0.90
N LEU A 178 -1.31 -21.94 -0.27
CA LEU A 178 -2.17 -22.93 -0.89
C LEU A 178 -3.64 -22.61 -0.61
N ILE A 179 -4.47 -22.88 -1.61
CA ILE A 179 -5.93 -22.92 -1.48
C ILE A 179 -6.35 -24.37 -1.67
N LEU A 180 -7.25 -24.86 -0.81
CA LEU A 180 -7.77 -26.22 -0.87
C LEU A 180 -9.28 -26.19 -1.10
N HIS A 181 -9.78 -27.03 -2.00
CA HIS A 181 -11.20 -27.35 -2.09
C HIS A 181 -11.43 -28.77 -1.60
N SER A 182 -12.21 -28.93 -0.55
CA SER A 182 -12.67 -30.23 -0.06
C SER A 182 -14.10 -30.47 -0.54
N MET A 183 -14.34 -31.63 -1.16
CA MET A 183 -15.66 -32.04 -1.66
C MET A 183 -15.92 -33.50 -1.33
N VAL A 184 -17.13 -33.82 -0.86
CA VAL A 184 -17.53 -35.21 -0.62
C VAL A 184 -17.93 -35.88 -1.94
N ARG A 185 -17.40 -37.08 -2.19
CA ARG A 185 -17.67 -37.91 -3.36
C ARG A 185 -18.20 -39.29 -2.94
N LEU A 186 -19.00 -39.89 -3.81
CA LEU A 186 -19.50 -41.25 -3.67
C LEU A 186 -18.47 -42.22 -4.24
N VAL A 187 -18.31 -43.39 -3.61
CA VAL A 187 -17.42 -44.46 -4.09
C VAL A 187 -17.97 -45.13 -5.35
N GLU A 188 -19.29 -45.32 -5.42
CA GLU A 188 -19.95 -45.82 -6.62
C GLU A 188 -20.48 -44.65 -7.46
N PRO A 189 -20.05 -44.48 -8.73
CA PRO A 189 -20.52 -43.39 -9.61
C PRO A 189 -22.02 -43.47 -9.94
N ASN A 190 -22.56 -44.69 -9.89
CA ASN A 190 -23.97 -44.99 -10.15
C ASN A 190 -24.81 -44.98 -8.87
N GLU A 191 -24.14 -44.99 -7.70
CA GLU A 191 -24.80 -44.70 -6.45
C GLU A 191 -25.10 -43.20 -6.44
N SER A 192 -26.30 -42.90 -6.01
CA SER A 192 -26.82 -41.55 -6.05
C SER A 192 -27.18 -41.21 -4.60
N PHE A 193 -27.10 -39.93 -4.22
CA PHE A 193 -27.56 -39.44 -2.90
C PHE A 193 -29.09 -39.65 -2.67
N TYR A 194 -29.74 -40.55 -3.42
CA TYR A 194 -31.18 -40.69 -3.62
C TYR A 194 -31.81 -41.95 -3.00
N THR A 195 -31.19 -42.64 -2.05
CA THR A 195 -31.99 -43.64 -1.30
C THR A 195 -32.91 -42.93 -0.33
N SER A 196 -34.10 -42.59 -0.82
CA SER A 196 -35.24 -42.29 0.03
C SER A 196 -35.47 -43.49 0.93
N SER A 197 -35.48 -43.24 2.24
CA SER A 197 -35.64 -44.21 3.31
C SER A 197 -36.97 -45.01 3.26
N ASN A 198 -37.89 -44.71 2.34
CA ASN A 198 -39.26 -45.24 2.34
C ASN A 198 -39.64 -46.19 1.20
N HIS A 199 -38.74 -46.51 0.25
CA HIS A 199 -38.97 -47.60 -0.71
C HIS A 199 -37.75 -48.51 -0.80
N ARG A 200 -37.49 -49.26 0.27
CA ARG A 200 -36.51 -50.35 0.24
C ARG A 200 -37.10 -51.54 -0.52
N LEU A 201 -36.69 -51.71 -1.78
CA LEU A 201 -36.70 -53.03 -2.41
C LEU A 201 -35.77 -53.93 -1.59
N ARG A 202 -36.27 -55.14 -1.29
CA ARG A 202 -35.77 -56.08 -0.27
C ARG A 202 -34.31 -56.54 -0.46
N ASP A 203 -33.65 -56.13 -1.55
CA ASP A 203 -32.26 -56.50 -1.91
C ASP A 203 -31.39 -55.32 -2.39
N SER A 204 -31.80 -54.06 -2.18
CA SER A 204 -30.96 -52.90 -2.55
C SER A 204 -29.73 -52.77 -1.63
N HIS A 205 -28.53 -52.94 -2.20
CA HIS A 205 -27.22 -52.80 -1.51
C HIS A 205 -26.82 -51.34 -1.23
N VAL A 206 -27.71 -50.41 -1.53
CA VAL A 206 -27.43 -48.98 -1.59
C VAL A 206 -27.43 -48.41 -0.16
N GLY A 207 -26.27 -47.88 0.26
CA GLY A 207 -26.00 -47.46 1.64
C GLY A 207 -25.02 -48.32 2.43
N ARG A 208 -24.37 -49.32 1.81
CA ARG A 208 -23.20 -50.01 2.39
C ARG A 208 -21.86 -49.43 1.92
N SER A 209 -21.84 -48.64 0.86
CA SER A 209 -20.66 -48.08 0.23
C SER A 209 -20.23 -46.77 0.90
N GLY A 210 -18.93 -46.64 1.15
CA GLY A 210 -18.34 -45.50 1.82
C GLY A 210 -18.43 -44.20 1.01
N HIS A 211 -18.24 -43.07 1.69
CA HIS A 211 -18.01 -41.76 1.07
C HIS A 211 -16.51 -41.47 1.15
N TRP A 212 -15.96 -40.73 0.19
CA TRP A 212 -14.58 -40.24 0.25
C TRP A 212 -14.52 -38.72 0.04
N VAL A 213 -13.41 -38.10 0.45
CA VAL A 213 -13.18 -36.65 0.34
C VAL A 213 -12.17 -36.39 -0.76
N ASP A 214 -12.59 -35.66 -1.78
CA ASP A 214 -11.77 -35.14 -2.86
C ASP A 214 -11.20 -33.79 -2.45
N LEU A 215 -9.89 -33.75 -2.19
CA LEU A 215 -9.17 -32.56 -1.76
C LEU A 215 -8.33 -32.02 -2.92
N GLU A 216 -8.84 -31.01 -3.61
CA GLU A 216 -8.10 -30.33 -4.67
C GLU A 216 -7.19 -29.25 -4.08
N VAL A 217 -5.89 -29.34 -4.38
CA VAL A 217 -4.85 -28.41 -3.95
C VAL A 217 -4.50 -27.44 -5.08
N PHE A 218 -4.58 -26.15 -4.79
CA PHE A 218 -4.22 -25.07 -5.70
C PHE A 218 -2.98 -24.35 -5.17
N GLY A 219 -1.92 -24.32 -5.97
CA GLY A 219 -0.65 -23.70 -5.64
C GLY A 219 0.53 -24.64 -5.86
N LYS A 220 1.74 -24.11 -5.66
CA LYS A 220 2.98 -24.91 -5.79
C LYS A 220 3.15 -25.76 -4.54
N VAL A 221 3.19 -27.08 -4.72
CA VAL A 221 3.34 -28.05 -3.64
C VAL A 221 4.27 -29.17 -4.10
N SER A 222 5.20 -29.58 -3.23
CA SER A 222 6.05 -30.74 -3.49
C SER A 222 5.23 -32.03 -3.30
N ASP A 223 5.66 -33.15 -3.89
CA ASP A 223 4.95 -34.42 -3.67
C ASP A 223 5.01 -34.85 -2.18
N GLU A 224 6.06 -34.47 -1.44
CA GLU A 224 6.16 -34.69 0.01
C GLU A 224 5.12 -33.88 0.79
N ASP A 225 4.99 -32.59 0.47
CA ASP A 225 3.99 -31.71 1.09
C ASP A 225 2.57 -32.15 0.75
N LEU A 226 2.33 -32.64 -0.48
CA LEU A 226 1.02 -33.17 -0.88
C LEU A 226 0.63 -34.40 -0.06
N ALA A 227 1.56 -35.35 0.11
CA ALA A 227 1.35 -36.52 0.97
C ALA A 227 1.13 -36.13 2.44
N ARG A 228 1.80 -35.07 2.90
CA ARG A 228 1.59 -34.51 4.25
C ARG A 228 0.19 -33.91 4.41
N ILE A 229 -0.27 -33.13 3.43
CA ILE A 229 -1.62 -32.55 3.40
C ILE A 229 -2.68 -33.65 3.44
N GLU A 230 -2.53 -34.70 2.62
CA GLU A 230 -3.44 -35.84 2.61
C GLU A 230 -3.51 -36.52 3.96
N ARG A 231 -2.35 -36.78 4.60
CA ARG A 231 -2.28 -37.38 5.93
C ARG A 231 -3.00 -36.53 6.99
N LEU A 232 -2.76 -35.22 7.00
CA LEU A 232 -3.39 -34.31 7.96
C LEU A 232 -4.90 -34.26 7.75
N ALA A 233 -5.37 -34.21 6.50
CA ALA A 233 -6.79 -34.24 6.18
C ALA A 233 -7.43 -35.59 6.56
N GLN A 234 -6.73 -36.70 6.33
CA GLN A 234 -7.17 -38.04 6.72
C GLN A 234 -7.25 -38.23 8.24
N MET A 235 -6.41 -37.55 9.01
CA MET A 235 -6.52 -37.55 10.48
C MET A 235 -7.71 -36.71 10.97
N ALA A 236 -8.11 -35.69 10.20
CA ALA A 236 -9.23 -34.81 10.54
C ALA A 236 -10.60 -35.34 10.09
N ASP A 237 -10.64 -36.25 9.11
CA ASP A 237 -11.87 -36.85 8.58
C ASP A 237 -11.88 -38.38 8.75
N THR A 238 -13.03 -38.94 9.10
CA THR A 238 -13.21 -40.40 9.24
C THR A 238 -13.40 -41.11 7.91
N ARG A 239 -13.67 -40.36 6.84
CA ARG A 239 -13.80 -40.85 5.47
C ARG A 239 -12.42 -40.95 4.81
N PRO A 240 -12.21 -41.87 3.84
CA PRO A 240 -11.03 -41.85 3.00
C PRO A 240 -10.85 -40.50 2.31
N VAL A 241 -9.66 -39.91 2.37
CA VAL A 241 -9.31 -38.63 1.73
C VAL A 241 -8.32 -38.89 0.61
N ILE A 242 -8.50 -38.23 -0.53
CA ILE A 242 -7.53 -38.25 -1.65
C ILE A 242 -7.18 -36.80 -1.98
N ALA A 243 -5.89 -36.46 -1.89
CA ALA A 243 -5.40 -35.13 -2.25
C ALA A 243 -4.82 -35.12 -3.67
N ARG A 244 -5.17 -34.11 -4.46
CA ARG A 244 -4.62 -33.94 -5.82
C ARG A 244 -4.35 -32.49 -6.16
N VAL A 245 -3.26 -32.25 -6.88
CA VAL A 245 -2.95 -30.91 -7.41
C VAL A 245 -3.90 -30.61 -8.57
N SER A 246 -4.53 -29.43 -8.55
CA SER A 246 -5.38 -28.98 -9.64
C SER A 246 -4.53 -28.62 -10.86
N GLY A 247 -4.89 -29.17 -12.02
CA GLY A 247 -4.07 -29.27 -13.24
C GLY A 247 -3.59 -27.96 -13.90
N ASN A 248 -3.92 -26.79 -13.35
CA ASN A 248 -3.41 -25.50 -13.84
C ASN A 248 -2.13 -25.01 -13.12
N TRP A 249 -1.65 -25.75 -12.10
CA TRP A 249 -0.41 -25.43 -11.37
C TRP A 249 0.48 -26.67 -11.33
N ALA A 250 0.97 -27.11 -12.50
CA ALA A 250 1.77 -28.32 -12.60
C ALA A 250 3.04 -28.24 -11.74
N ARG A 251 3.29 -29.35 -11.04
CA ARG A 251 4.47 -29.76 -10.26
C ARG A 251 5.76 -29.12 -10.75
N THR A 252 6.56 -28.59 -9.83
CA THR A 252 7.96 -28.27 -10.11
C THR A 252 8.83 -29.27 -9.37
N SER A 253 9.59 -30.07 -10.11
CA SER A 253 10.68 -30.86 -9.54
C SER A 253 11.75 -29.91 -9.02
N ILE A 254 12.48 -30.33 -7.99
CA ILE A 254 13.51 -29.55 -7.28
C ILE A 254 14.67 -29.07 -8.18
N GLU A 255 14.70 -29.42 -9.47
CA GLU A 255 15.77 -29.12 -10.43
C GLU A 255 15.62 -27.78 -11.18
N ASP A 256 14.48 -27.08 -11.12
CA ASP A 256 14.25 -25.88 -11.95
C ASP A 256 14.79 -24.55 -11.35
N VAL A 257 15.51 -24.58 -10.21
CA VAL A 257 15.94 -23.36 -9.50
C VAL A 257 17.31 -22.83 -9.94
N GLU A 258 18.16 -23.62 -10.61
CA GLU A 258 19.53 -23.17 -10.97
C GLU A 258 19.66 -22.48 -12.34
N GLY A 259 18.56 -22.33 -13.10
CA GLY A 259 18.66 -22.08 -14.54
C GLY A 259 18.21 -20.71 -15.05
N ARG A 260 18.36 -19.58 -14.34
CA ARG A 260 18.14 -18.24 -14.94
C ARG A 260 18.80 -17.10 -14.15
N SER A 261 20.08 -16.89 -14.42
CA SER A 261 20.77 -15.63 -14.22
C SER A 261 21.63 -15.36 -15.46
N VAL A 262 21.07 -14.62 -16.43
CA VAL A 262 21.78 -13.74 -17.38
C VAL A 262 20.84 -12.59 -17.71
#